data_AF-A0A847LK47-F1
#
_entry.id   AF-A0A847LK47-F1
#
_cell.length_a   1.000
_cell.length_b   1.000
_cell.length_c   1.000
_cell.angle_alpha   90.00
_cell.angle_beta   90.00
_cell.angle_gamma   90.00
#
_symmetry.space_group_name_H-M   'P 1'
#
loop_
_entity.id
_entity.type
_entity.pdbx_description
1 polymer ?
#
loop_
_entity_poly.entity_id
_entity_poly.type
_entity_poly.pdbx_seq_one_letter_code
_entity_poly.pdbx_strand_id
1 'polypeptide(L)'
;MRNSSVGLWAVLAMAICLVGIPVSHAENMDQVLNDHTPSQTVAPTEAAQPAPTVATASGTASTNAAWAAIMNRLTNIFNRLTNIMARLKKILDDRAEAAEEAKKKATPNPNPGGSNPSVPAPAAGAKGAKALHSWLQNAGLSGEKLRVAYAVGMAESGGNPRAFNGNANTGDKSYGLFQINMIGSLGPARLKQYNLKSYDDLFDPMTNIRVMIKMSNNCTNWQPWSAYKNGSYRKFYNSYPPK
;
A
#
# COMPACT_ATOMS: atom_id res chain seq x y z
N MET A 1 -9.15 47.38 16.85
CA MET A 1 -9.86 46.62 15.81
C MET A 1 -9.10 46.75 14.49
N ARG A 2 -8.48 45.67 13.99
CA ARG A 2 -8.09 45.46 12.57
C ARG A 2 -7.70 43.98 12.38
N ASN A 3 -8.60 43.27 11.70
CA ASN A 3 -8.52 42.01 10.95
C ASN A 3 -7.35 41.03 11.14
N SER A 4 -7.61 39.92 11.84
CA SER A 4 -6.87 38.65 11.71
C SER A 4 -7.53 37.65 10.73
N SER A 5 -8.63 38.03 10.08
CA SER A 5 -9.42 37.13 9.23
C SER A 5 -8.83 36.88 7.84
N VAL A 6 -7.73 37.54 7.47
CA VAL A 6 -7.10 37.36 6.13
C VAL A 6 -6.32 36.04 6.05
N GLY A 7 -5.87 35.49 7.19
CA GLY A 7 -5.12 34.22 7.23
C GLY A 7 -5.96 32.96 7.07
N LEU A 8 -7.26 33.01 7.40
CA LEU A 8 -8.14 31.84 7.35
C LEU A 8 -8.65 31.54 5.93
N TRP A 9 -8.88 32.59 5.14
CA TRP A 9 -9.38 32.45 3.76
C TRP A 9 -8.30 32.05 2.76
N ALA A 10 -7.04 32.43 3.01
CA ALA A 10 -5.91 32.03 2.14
C ALA A 10 -5.62 30.52 2.22
N VAL A 11 -5.79 29.91 3.40
CA VAL A 11 -5.54 28.47 3.60
C VAL A 11 -6.68 27.61 3.03
N LEU A 12 -7.92 28.10 3.08
CA LEU A 12 -9.07 27.38 2.50
C LEU A 12 -9.11 27.49 0.96
N ALA A 13 -8.73 28.64 0.39
CA ALA A 13 -8.67 28.82 -1.06
C ALA A 13 -7.54 27.99 -1.71
N MET A 14 -6.41 27.80 -1.03
CA MET A 14 -5.31 26.98 -1.55
C MET A 14 -5.64 25.48 -1.58
N ALA A 15 -6.53 25.01 -0.69
CA ALA A 15 -6.97 23.61 -0.65
C ALA A 15 -7.93 23.25 -1.80
N ILE A 16 -8.70 24.21 -2.31
CA ILE A 16 -9.71 23.96 -3.36
C ILE A 16 -9.10 24.01 -4.77
N CYS A 17 -8.03 24.78 -5.00
CA CYS A 17 -7.37 24.83 -6.33
C CYS A 17 -6.51 23.59 -6.69
N LEU A 18 -6.15 22.74 -5.71
CA LEU A 18 -5.23 21.60 -5.93
C LEU A 18 -5.91 20.28 -6.35
N VAL A 19 -7.25 20.25 -6.44
CA VAL A 19 -8.03 19.04 -6.80
C VAL A 19 -8.86 19.14 -8.08
N GLY A 20 -8.76 20.24 -8.83
CA GLY A 20 -9.27 20.30 -10.20
C GLY A 20 -10.77 20.03 -10.38
N ILE A 21 -11.61 20.31 -9.38
CA ILE A 21 -13.06 20.19 -9.48
C ILE A 21 -13.61 21.49 -10.08
N PRO A 22 -14.29 21.48 -11.24
CA PRO A 22 -14.96 22.67 -11.72
C PRO A 22 -16.10 23.05 -10.77
N VAL A 23 -16.09 24.30 -10.32
CA VAL A 23 -17.17 24.92 -9.57
C VAL A 23 -18.35 25.13 -10.51
N SER A 24 -19.33 24.25 -10.42
CA SER A 24 -20.69 24.55 -10.87
C SER A 24 -21.66 24.05 -9.82
N HIS A 25 -22.56 24.95 -9.40
CA HIS A 25 -23.61 24.81 -8.38
C HIS A 25 -23.24 25.17 -6.93
N ALA A 26 -22.57 26.31 -6.75
CA ALA A 26 -22.66 27.05 -5.50
C ALA A 26 -23.86 28.02 -5.55
N GLU A 27 -25.07 27.50 -5.42
CA GLU A 27 -26.21 28.33 -5.01
C GLU A 27 -27.00 27.60 -3.92
N ASN A 28 -27.06 28.26 -2.76
CA ASN A 28 -28.04 28.09 -1.69
C ASN A 28 -27.83 26.95 -0.68
N MET A 29 -26.86 27.13 0.24
CA MET A 29 -26.70 26.29 1.44
C MET A 29 -27.03 27.01 2.76
N ASP A 30 -27.63 28.20 2.71
CA ASP A 30 -28.11 28.92 3.91
C ASP A 30 -29.44 28.34 4.45
N GLN A 31 -30.05 27.35 3.78
CA GLN A 31 -31.38 26.84 4.12
C GLN A 31 -31.39 25.51 4.90
N VAL A 32 -30.23 24.89 5.18
CA VAL A 32 -30.16 23.57 5.85
C VAL A 32 -29.87 23.67 7.36
N LEU A 33 -29.80 24.89 7.92
CA LEU A 33 -29.46 25.12 9.33
C LEU A 33 -30.61 25.64 10.22
N ASN A 34 -31.88 25.43 9.83
CA ASN A 34 -33.03 25.97 10.58
C ASN A 34 -34.09 24.98 11.10
N ASP A 35 -33.92 23.67 10.94
CA ASP A 35 -34.88 22.70 11.52
C ASP A 35 -34.18 21.73 12.45
N HIS A 36 -34.18 22.02 13.75
CA HIS A 36 -34.32 21.06 14.85
C HIS A 36 -34.51 21.81 16.19
N THR A 37 -35.73 22.29 16.41
CA THR A 37 -36.21 22.71 17.75
C THR A 37 -37.13 21.61 18.28
N PRO A 38 -36.83 20.93 19.39
CA PRO A 38 -37.80 20.04 20.02
C PRO A 38 -38.86 20.86 20.78
N SER A 39 -40.13 20.63 20.46
CA SER A 39 -41.32 21.17 21.12
C SER A 39 -41.30 20.96 22.63
N GLN A 40 -41.54 22.04 23.38
CA GLN A 40 -41.97 21.97 24.77
C GLN A 40 -43.50 21.83 24.84
N THR A 41 -43.93 20.99 25.77
CA THR A 41 -45.33 20.71 26.11
C THR A 41 -45.95 21.87 26.92
N VAL A 42 -47.14 22.29 26.50
CA VAL A 42 -48.23 23.07 27.17
C VAL A 42 -48.35 22.80 28.69
N ALA A 43 -48.75 23.69 29.62
CA ALA A 43 -49.59 24.92 29.70
C ALA A 43 -49.41 25.55 31.15
N PRO A 44 -50.25 26.47 31.67
CA PRO A 44 -50.50 27.87 31.27
C PRO A 44 -50.37 28.92 32.43
N THR A 45 -50.46 30.20 32.05
CA THR A 45 -50.90 31.42 32.79
C THR A 45 -50.19 31.93 34.08
N GLU A 46 -49.87 33.23 34.05
CA GLU A 46 -50.09 34.25 35.10
C GLU A 46 -48.91 34.74 36.00
N ALA A 47 -48.71 36.08 35.91
CA ALA A 47 -48.27 37.08 36.91
C ALA A 47 -46.83 37.12 37.52
N ALA A 48 -46.23 38.32 37.36
CA ALA A 48 -45.52 39.17 38.33
C ALA A 48 -44.24 38.68 39.09
N GLN A 49 -43.22 39.56 39.11
CA GLN A 49 -41.95 39.53 39.89
C GLN A 49 -42.16 39.47 41.44
N PRO A 50 -41.16 39.21 42.35
CA PRO A 50 -39.68 39.38 42.23
C PRO A 50 -38.76 38.28 42.90
N ALA A 51 -37.43 38.51 42.84
CA ALA A 51 -36.26 37.69 43.26
C ALA A 51 -36.10 37.44 44.80
N PRO A 52 -34.98 36.89 45.39
CA PRO A 52 -33.74 36.26 44.88
C PRO A 52 -33.15 35.04 45.69
N THR A 53 -31.99 34.51 45.23
CA THR A 53 -30.93 33.69 45.94
C THR A 53 -31.22 32.20 46.26
N VAL A 54 -30.31 31.19 46.19
CA VAL A 54 -28.85 31.06 46.41
C VAL A 54 -28.28 29.80 45.68
N ALA A 55 -27.02 29.88 45.18
CA ALA A 55 -26.00 28.82 44.95
C ALA A 55 -26.25 27.64 43.98
N THR A 56 -25.29 26.98 43.33
CA THR A 56 -23.86 27.13 42.93
C THR A 56 -23.55 25.82 42.18
N ALA A 57 -22.86 25.81 41.03
CA ALA A 57 -21.85 24.80 40.65
C ALA A 57 -21.35 24.94 39.20
N SER A 58 -20.11 25.45 39.06
CA SER A 58 -18.99 24.88 38.30
C SER A 58 -19.26 24.08 37.01
N GLY A 59 -18.81 24.59 35.86
CA GLY A 59 -18.82 23.83 34.60
C GLY A 59 -17.87 24.25 33.47
N THR A 60 -16.91 25.19 33.64
CA THR A 60 -16.16 25.76 32.50
C THR A 60 -14.68 25.38 32.41
N ALA A 61 -14.09 24.71 33.40
CA ALA A 61 -12.67 24.34 33.36
C ALA A 61 -12.37 23.02 32.61
N SER A 62 -13.34 22.10 32.53
CA SER A 62 -13.11 20.74 32.01
C SER A 62 -13.15 20.62 30.48
N THR A 63 -13.79 21.55 29.77
CA THR A 63 -13.95 21.47 28.31
C THR A 63 -12.73 22.00 27.56
N ASN A 64 -12.10 23.07 28.04
CA ASN A 64 -10.96 23.71 27.37
C ASN A 64 -9.69 22.82 27.36
N ALA A 65 -9.44 22.07 28.43
CA ALA A 65 -8.31 21.14 28.50
C ALA A 65 -8.50 19.90 27.61
N ALA A 66 -9.74 19.41 27.51
CA ALA A 66 -10.08 18.29 26.65
C ALA A 66 -9.92 18.65 25.17
N TRP A 67 -10.40 19.83 24.75
CA TRP A 67 -10.21 20.32 23.39
C TRP A 67 -8.74 20.61 23.06
N ALA A 68 -7.96 21.15 23.99
CA ALA A 68 -6.52 21.36 23.79
C ALA A 68 -5.75 20.04 23.59
N ALA A 69 -6.10 18.99 24.33
CA ALA A 69 -5.49 17.67 24.17
C ALA A 69 -5.84 17.02 22.82
N ILE A 70 -7.08 17.19 22.36
CA ILE A 70 -7.52 16.72 21.04
C ILE A 70 -6.78 17.48 19.93
N MET A 71 -6.67 18.80 20.02
CA MET A 71 -5.96 19.61 19.02
C MET A 71 -4.46 19.29 19.00
N ASN A 72 -3.82 19.08 20.15
CA ASN A 72 -2.41 18.66 20.21
C ASN A 72 -2.20 17.29 19.55
N ARG A 73 -3.14 16.36 19.70
CA ARG A 73 -3.10 15.06 19.01
C ARG A 73 -3.21 15.22 17.49
N LEU A 74 -4.11 16.07 17.02
CA LEU A 74 -4.29 16.33 15.59
C LEU A 74 -3.06 17.01 14.97
N THR A 75 -2.51 18.03 15.63
CA THR A 75 -1.28 18.70 15.20
C THR A 75 -0.10 17.73 15.16
N ASN A 76 0.03 16.83 16.14
CA ASN A 76 1.07 15.80 16.14
C ASN A 76 0.90 14.78 15.00
N ILE A 77 -0.33 14.39 14.67
CA ILE A 77 -0.60 13.51 13.51
C ILE A 77 -0.20 14.21 12.21
N PHE A 78 -0.60 15.48 12.04
CA PHE A 78 -0.26 16.27 10.86
C PHE A 78 1.26 16.44 10.70
N ASN A 79 1.97 16.80 11.77
CA ASN A 79 3.42 16.92 11.75
C ASN A 79 4.13 15.60 11.42
N ARG A 80 3.61 14.45 11.90
CA ARG A 80 4.13 13.13 11.53
C ARG A 80 3.93 12.82 10.05
N LEU A 81 2.78 13.18 9.46
CA LEU A 81 2.52 12.99 8.03
C LEU A 81 3.44 13.86 7.17
N THR A 82 3.63 15.13 7.53
CA THR A 82 4.55 16.04 6.84
C THR A 82 5.99 15.52 6.87
N ASN A 83 6.44 14.99 8.02
CA ASN A 83 7.76 14.38 8.16
C ASN A 83 7.92 13.09 7.34
N ILE A 84 6.86 12.29 7.21
CA ILE A 84 6.86 11.11 6.33
C ILE A 84 6.99 11.53 4.87
N MET A 85 6.23 12.53 4.43
CA MET A 85 6.29 13.03 3.04
C MET A 85 7.66 13.63 2.70
N ALA A 86 8.26 14.38 3.62
CA ALA A 86 9.61 14.92 3.45
C ALA A 86 10.67 13.80 3.33
N ARG A 87 10.56 12.74 4.15
CA ARG A 87 11.44 11.57 4.06
C ARG A 87 11.24 10.79 2.77
N LEU A 88 10.01 10.65 2.30
CA LEU A 88 9.71 9.98 1.02
C LEU A 88 10.27 10.76 -0.16
N LYS A 89 10.13 12.09 -0.16
CA LYS A 89 10.74 12.95 -1.17
C LYS A 89 12.26 12.80 -1.18
N LYS A 90 12.90 12.85 -0.01
CA LYS A 90 14.35 12.64 0.10
C LYS A 90 14.80 11.27 -0.43
N ILE A 91 14.06 10.20 -0.14
CA ILE A 91 14.36 8.86 -0.67
C ILE A 91 14.23 8.82 -2.19
N LEU A 92 13.25 9.52 -2.79
CA LEU A 92 13.10 9.59 -4.24
C LEU A 92 14.26 10.36 -4.88
N ASP A 93 14.66 11.48 -4.29
CA ASP A 93 15.77 12.30 -4.77
C ASP A 93 17.12 11.54 -4.63
N ASP A 94 17.40 10.94 -3.46
CA ASP A 94 18.59 10.09 -3.23
C ASP A 94 18.62 8.89 -4.22
N ARG A 95 17.46 8.33 -4.57
CA ARG A 95 17.36 7.24 -5.56
C ARG A 95 17.56 7.72 -7.00
N ALA A 96 17.12 8.94 -7.32
CA ALA A 96 17.36 9.53 -8.64
C ALA A 96 18.85 9.82 -8.83
N GLU A 97 19.52 10.38 -7.82
CA GLU A 97 20.96 10.63 -7.84
C GLU A 97 21.76 9.32 -7.91
N ALA A 98 21.41 8.31 -7.11
CA ALA A 98 22.06 7.00 -7.17
C ALA A 98 21.83 6.29 -8.52
N ALA A 99 20.67 6.49 -9.17
CA ALA A 99 20.40 5.97 -10.50
C ALA A 99 21.25 6.69 -11.57
N GLU A 100 21.45 8.00 -11.46
CA GLU A 100 22.33 8.76 -12.35
C GLU A 100 23.82 8.40 -12.14
N GLU A 101 24.25 8.18 -10.90
CA GLU A 101 25.60 7.70 -10.61
C GLU A 101 25.82 6.26 -11.12
N ALA A 102 24.82 5.38 -10.96
CA ALA A 102 24.86 4.02 -11.50
C ALA A 102 24.94 3.98 -13.03
N LYS A 103 24.28 4.91 -13.73
CA LYS A 103 24.42 5.07 -15.19
C LYS A 103 25.84 5.48 -15.59
N LYS A 104 26.50 6.36 -14.83
CA LYS A 104 27.88 6.80 -15.10
C LYS A 104 28.92 5.71 -14.85
N LYS A 105 28.66 4.80 -13.92
CA LYS A 105 29.57 3.69 -13.55
C LYS A 105 29.31 2.39 -14.35
N ALA A 106 28.25 2.34 -15.14
CA ALA A 106 27.91 1.18 -15.94
C ALA A 106 28.86 1.03 -17.13
N THR A 107 29.80 0.07 -17.05
CA THR A 107 30.34 -0.60 -18.24
C THR A 107 29.19 -1.25 -19.01
N PRO A 108 29.25 -1.37 -20.36
CA PRO A 108 28.16 -1.96 -21.14
C PRO A 108 28.00 -3.44 -20.77
N ASN A 109 27.12 -3.72 -19.81
CA ASN A 109 26.54 -5.03 -19.59
C ASN A 109 25.39 -5.15 -20.60
N PRO A 110 25.42 -6.09 -21.54
CA PRO A 110 24.33 -6.23 -22.48
C PRO A 110 23.11 -6.75 -21.71
N ASN A 111 22.16 -5.82 -21.54
CA ASN A 111 20.73 -6.04 -21.32
C ASN A 111 20.20 -6.01 -19.87
N PRO A 112 19.97 -4.83 -19.28
CA PRO A 112 18.98 -4.61 -18.24
C PRO A 112 17.71 -4.02 -18.88
N GLY A 113 16.74 -4.86 -19.24
CA GLY A 113 15.42 -4.42 -19.68
C GLY A 113 15.29 -4.17 -21.18
N GLY A 114 15.19 -5.26 -21.95
CA GLY A 114 14.75 -5.26 -23.34
C GLY A 114 13.62 -6.27 -23.50
N SER A 115 12.54 -5.84 -24.16
CA SER A 115 11.43 -6.61 -24.76
C SER A 115 11.43 -8.12 -24.54
N ASN A 116 10.34 -8.60 -23.92
CA ASN A 116 9.91 -9.99 -23.84
C ASN A 116 10.34 -10.78 -25.10
N PRO A 117 11.48 -11.51 -25.09
CA PRO A 117 11.66 -12.55 -26.06
C PRO A 117 10.56 -13.54 -25.73
N SER A 118 9.84 -14.03 -26.74
CA SER A 118 9.07 -15.25 -26.59
C SER A 118 10.07 -16.36 -26.25
N VAL A 119 10.50 -16.43 -24.99
CA VAL A 119 11.31 -17.52 -24.50
C VAL A 119 10.36 -18.71 -24.54
N PRO A 120 10.66 -19.73 -25.35
CA PRO A 120 9.80 -20.89 -25.43
C PRO A 120 9.58 -21.41 -24.01
N ALA A 121 8.33 -21.80 -23.73
CA ALA A 121 7.98 -22.44 -22.47
C ALA A 121 9.06 -23.50 -22.14
N PRO A 122 9.45 -23.65 -20.87
CA PRO A 122 10.53 -24.57 -20.49
C PRO A 122 10.32 -25.93 -21.12
N ALA A 123 11.42 -26.58 -21.51
CA ALA A 123 11.42 -27.95 -22.01
C ALA A 123 10.41 -28.79 -21.21
N ALA A 124 9.44 -29.36 -21.94
CA ALA A 124 8.24 -29.94 -21.36
C ALA A 124 8.58 -30.87 -20.18
N GLY A 125 8.31 -30.41 -18.95
CA GLY A 125 8.44 -31.23 -17.74
C GLY A 125 9.58 -30.89 -16.76
N ALA A 126 10.46 -29.91 -17.05
CA ALA A 126 11.43 -29.47 -16.03
C ALA A 126 10.68 -28.91 -14.81
N LYS A 127 10.95 -29.47 -13.62
CA LYS A 127 10.36 -29.07 -12.34
C LYS A 127 11.26 -29.50 -11.18
N GLY A 128 10.95 -29.04 -9.99
CA GLY A 128 11.64 -29.45 -8.76
C GLY A 128 12.86 -28.60 -8.45
N ALA A 129 13.57 -29.04 -7.40
CA ALA A 129 14.64 -28.30 -6.75
C ALA A 129 15.75 -27.82 -7.70
N LYS A 130 16.32 -28.72 -8.52
CA LYS A 130 17.43 -28.39 -9.43
C LYS A 130 17.01 -27.41 -10.52
N ALA A 131 15.82 -27.61 -11.09
CA ALA A 131 15.29 -26.72 -12.12
C ALA A 131 15.01 -25.31 -11.57
N LEU A 132 14.35 -25.22 -10.41
CA LEU A 132 14.10 -23.94 -9.73
C LEU A 132 15.41 -23.21 -9.43
N HIS A 133 16.40 -23.90 -8.88
CA HIS A 133 17.70 -23.32 -8.57
C HIS A 133 18.39 -22.75 -9.82
N SER A 134 18.40 -23.51 -10.92
CA SER A 134 18.96 -23.08 -12.20
C SER A 134 18.24 -21.85 -12.77
N TRP A 135 16.90 -21.81 -12.77
CA TRP A 135 16.17 -20.63 -13.26
C TRP A 135 16.42 -19.39 -12.40
N LEU A 136 16.53 -19.54 -11.08
CA LEU A 136 16.85 -18.42 -10.18
C LEU A 136 18.26 -17.88 -10.42
N GLN A 137 19.24 -18.76 -10.69
CA GLN A 137 20.58 -18.37 -11.09
C GLN A 137 20.58 -17.66 -12.46
N ASN A 138 19.84 -18.19 -13.43
CA ASN A 138 19.69 -17.56 -14.76
C ASN A 138 18.99 -16.20 -14.68
N ALA A 139 18.16 -15.97 -13.66
CA ALA A 139 17.57 -14.67 -13.37
C ALA A 139 18.54 -13.71 -12.65
N GLY A 140 19.79 -14.11 -12.43
CA GLY A 140 20.84 -13.30 -11.80
C GLY A 140 20.81 -13.29 -10.27
N LEU A 141 20.02 -14.16 -9.62
CA LEU A 141 20.04 -14.25 -8.17
C LEU A 141 21.26 -15.03 -7.69
N SER A 142 21.86 -14.55 -6.60
CA SER A 142 22.99 -15.18 -5.92
C SER A 142 22.92 -14.97 -4.41
N GLY A 143 23.81 -15.65 -3.68
CA GLY A 143 23.95 -15.52 -2.23
C GLY A 143 22.63 -15.75 -1.48
N GLU A 144 22.36 -14.88 -0.51
CA GLU A 144 21.18 -15.00 0.35
C GLU A 144 19.86 -14.81 -0.41
N LYS A 145 19.83 -13.93 -1.42
CA LYS A 145 18.64 -13.72 -2.25
C LYS A 145 18.25 -15.01 -2.97
N LEU A 146 19.22 -15.70 -3.56
CA LEU A 146 19.01 -16.98 -4.22
C LEU A 146 18.52 -18.05 -3.24
N ARG A 147 19.14 -18.12 -2.05
CA ARG A 147 18.77 -19.10 -1.02
C ARG A 147 17.33 -18.92 -0.54
N VAL A 148 16.93 -17.70 -0.20
CA VAL A 148 15.55 -17.42 0.26
C VAL A 148 14.55 -17.62 -0.87
N ALA A 149 14.84 -17.13 -2.09
CA ALA A 149 13.96 -17.32 -3.23
C ALA A 149 13.75 -18.80 -3.56
N TYR A 150 14.82 -19.60 -3.55
CA TYR A 150 14.74 -21.05 -3.70
C TYR A 150 13.84 -21.67 -2.63
N ALA A 151 14.05 -21.32 -1.36
CA ALA A 151 13.32 -21.90 -0.25
C ALA A 151 11.81 -21.56 -0.30
N VAL A 152 11.47 -20.31 -0.65
CA VAL A 152 10.08 -19.88 -0.84
C VAL A 152 9.46 -20.61 -2.05
N GLY A 153 10.12 -20.64 -3.21
CA GLY A 153 9.58 -21.31 -4.39
C GLY A 153 9.36 -22.81 -4.19
N MET A 154 10.24 -23.48 -3.45
CA MET A 154 10.06 -24.88 -3.05
C MET A 154 8.87 -25.09 -2.11
N ALA A 155 8.61 -24.15 -1.19
CA ALA A 155 7.47 -24.24 -0.29
C ALA A 155 6.14 -23.92 -0.96
N GLU A 156 6.12 -22.98 -1.90
CA GLU A 156 4.90 -22.57 -2.62
C GLU A 156 4.45 -23.61 -3.67
N SER A 157 5.39 -24.22 -4.40
CA SER A 157 5.04 -25.08 -5.55
C SER A 157 5.84 -26.37 -5.66
N GLY A 158 6.79 -26.62 -4.76
CA GLY A 158 7.78 -27.68 -4.94
C GLY A 158 8.68 -27.46 -6.16
N GLY A 159 8.81 -26.21 -6.64
CA GLY A 159 9.52 -25.89 -7.88
C GLY A 159 8.78 -26.31 -9.15
N ASN A 160 7.45 -26.47 -9.09
CA ASN A 160 6.64 -26.78 -10.26
C ASN A 160 6.16 -25.49 -10.95
N PRO A 161 6.65 -25.17 -12.16
CA PRO A 161 6.24 -23.95 -12.84
C PRO A 161 4.80 -23.97 -13.34
N ARG A 162 4.17 -25.16 -13.40
CA ARG A 162 2.75 -25.31 -13.77
C ARG A 162 1.82 -25.47 -12.56
N ALA A 163 2.31 -25.21 -11.34
CA ALA A 163 1.47 -25.26 -10.16
C ALA A 163 0.34 -24.22 -10.25
N PHE A 164 -0.89 -24.65 -9.99
CA PHE A 164 -2.07 -23.80 -10.03
C PHE A 164 -2.97 -24.14 -8.84
N ASN A 165 -3.37 -23.11 -8.10
CA ASN A 165 -4.44 -23.20 -7.12
C ASN A 165 -5.59 -22.31 -7.57
N GLY A 166 -6.70 -22.92 -8.00
CA GLY A 166 -7.88 -22.23 -8.51
C GLY A 166 -9.08 -22.27 -7.58
N ASN A 167 -8.89 -22.61 -6.30
CA ASN A 167 -10.01 -22.72 -5.38
C ASN A 167 -10.50 -21.34 -4.93
N ALA A 168 -11.46 -20.79 -5.70
CA ALA A 168 -12.09 -19.52 -5.40
C ALA A 168 -12.79 -19.51 -4.03
N ASN A 169 -13.25 -20.67 -3.53
CA ASN A 169 -13.90 -20.78 -2.22
C ASN A 169 -12.92 -20.53 -1.05
N THR A 170 -11.61 -20.70 -1.26
CA THR A 170 -10.56 -20.37 -0.28
C THR A 170 -9.90 -19.03 -0.56
N GLY A 171 -10.41 -18.25 -1.53
CA GLY A 171 -9.83 -16.95 -1.87
C GLY A 171 -8.52 -17.03 -2.66
N ASP A 172 -8.22 -18.16 -3.31
CA ASP A 172 -6.97 -18.34 -4.04
C ASP A 172 -7.19 -18.57 -5.54
N LYS A 173 -6.46 -17.78 -6.33
CA LYS A 173 -6.26 -17.97 -7.77
C LYS A 173 -4.78 -17.74 -8.09
N SER A 174 -3.93 -18.69 -7.74
CA SER A 174 -2.47 -18.51 -7.68
C SER A 174 -1.73 -19.36 -8.72
N TYR A 175 -0.67 -18.78 -9.30
CA TYR A 175 0.00 -19.34 -10.48
C TYR A 175 1.52 -19.51 -10.31
N GLY A 176 2.01 -20.65 -10.79
CA GLY A 176 3.42 -20.94 -11.05
C GLY A 176 4.30 -21.09 -9.81
N LEU A 177 5.61 -20.92 -10.02
CA LEU A 177 6.66 -21.23 -9.05
C LEU A 177 6.45 -20.57 -7.68
N PHE A 178 6.07 -19.29 -7.69
CA PHE A 178 5.90 -18.46 -6.50
C PHE A 178 4.44 -18.21 -6.14
N GLN A 179 3.51 -18.99 -6.71
CA GLN A 179 2.07 -18.92 -6.43
C GLN A 179 1.55 -17.47 -6.42
N ILE A 180 1.79 -16.75 -7.52
CA ILE A 180 1.38 -15.35 -7.65
C ILE A 180 -0.15 -15.29 -7.73
N ASN A 181 -0.78 -14.76 -6.68
CA ASN A 181 -2.23 -14.65 -6.58
C ASN A 181 -2.83 -13.62 -7.58
N MET A 182 -3.83 -14.02 -8.34
CA MET A 182 -4.53 -13.22 -9.35
C MET A 182 -6.03 -13.13 -9.05
N ILE A 183 -6.45 -13.34 -7.81
CA ILE A 183 -7.88 -13.33 -7.43
C ILE A 183 -8.50 -11.93 -7.55
N GLY A 184 -9.75 -11.88 -8.01
CA GLY A 184 -10.57 -10.67 -8.02
C GLY A 184 -9.88 -9.49 -8.71
N SER A 185 -9.86 -8.34 -8.05
CA SER A 185 -9.24 -7.12 -8.56
C SER A 185 -7.70 -7.17 -8.60
N LEU A 186 -7.06 -8.11 -7.89
CA LEU A 186 -5.61 -8.28 -7.95
C LEU A 186 -5.15 -8.72 -9.34
N GLY A 187 -5.92 -9.58 -10.02
CA GLY A 187 -5.56 -10.11 -11.33
C GLY A 187 -5.33 -9.00 -12.37
N PRO A 188 -6.35 -8.18 -12.69
CA PRO A 188 -6.21 -7.07 -13.63
C PRO A 188 -5.15 -6.04 -13.22
N ALA A 189 -5.05 -5.72 -11.92
CA ALA A 189 -4.04 -4.79 -11.43
C ALA A 189 -2.61 -5.32 -11.67
N ARG A 190 -2.38 -6.62 -11.41
CA ARG A 190 -1.08 -7.27 -11.61
C ARG A 190 -0.73 -7.46 -13.07
N LEU A 191 -1.71 -7.72 -13.95
CA LEU A 191 -1.48 -7.75 -15.40
C LEU A 191 -0.83 -6.43 -15.87
N LYS A 192 -1.44 -5.30 -15.48
CA LYS A 192 -0.92 -3.97 -15.81
C LYS A 192 0.40 -3.68 -15.11
N GLN A 193 0.50 -3.91 -13.81
CA GLN A 193 1.69 -3.62 -13.00
C GLN A 193 2.93 -4.39 -13.49
N TYR A 194 2.74 -5.64 -13.93
CA TYR A 194 3.84 -6.52 -14.31
C TYR A 194 3.96 -6.74 -15.81
N ASN A 195 3.17 -6.03 -16.62
CA ASN A 195 3.15 -6.13 -18.08
C ASN A 195 2.99 -7.59 -18.55
N LEU A 196 1.93 -8.24 -18.09
CA LEU A 196 1.55 -9.60 -18.47
C LEU A 196 0.42 -9.52 -19.51
N LYS A 197 0.47 -10.38 -20.53
CA LYS A 197 -0.58 -10.50 -21.54
C LYS A 197 -1.76 -11.31 -21.02
N SER A 198 -1.46 -12.34 -20.21
CA SER A 198 -2.44 -13.26 -19.64
C SER A 198 -1.99 -13.74 -18.25
N TYR A 199 -2.88 -14.42 -17.52
CA TYR A 199 -2.48 -15.08 -16.27
C TYR A 199 -1.55 -16.28 -16.53
N ASP A 200 -1.71 -16.93 -17.68
CA ASP A 200 -0.93 -18.11 -18.05
C ASP A 200 0.55 -17.77 -18.30
N ASP A 201 0.87 -16.51 -18.56
CA ASP A 201 2.25 -16.01 -18.59
C ASP A 201 3.00 -16.34 -17.29
N LEU A 202 2.29 -16.47 -16.15
CA LEU A 202 2.89 -16.84 -14.87
C LEU A 202 3.28 -18.32 -14.77
N PHE A 203 2.92 -19.17 -15.74
CA PHE A 203 3.44 -20.53 -15.84
C PHE A 203 4.82 -20.59 -16.51
N ASP A 204 5.26 -19.51 -17.15
CA ASP A 204 6.65 -19.38 -17.57
C ASP A 204 7.54 -19.07 -16.34
N PRO A 205 8.57 -19.89 -16.03
CA PRO A 205 9.44 -19.71 -14.88
C PRO A 205 10.08 -18.33 -14.82
N MET A 206 10.60 -17.85 -15.94
CA MET A 206 11.37 -16.59 -15.96
C MET A 206 10.45 -15.39 -15.74
N THR A 207 9.25 -15.45 -16.30
CA THR A 207 8.18 -14.47 -16.04
C THR A 207 7.74 -14.50 -14.58
N ASN A 208 7.49 -15.68 -14.02
CA ASN A 208 7.08 -15.83 -12.61
C ASN A 208 8.17 -15.31 -11.65
N ILE A 209 9.44 -15.65 -11.90
CA ILE A 209 10.60 -15.17 -11.14
C ILE A 209 10.73 -13.64 -11.23
N ARG A 210 10.58 -13.06 -12.42
CA ARG A 210 10.61 -11.60 -12.62
C ARG A 210 9.52 -10.90 -11.79
N VAL A 211 8.31 -11.46 -11.75
CA VAL A 211 7.22 -10.93 -10.92
C VAL A 211 7.55 -11.07 -9.44
N MET A 212 8.07 -12.22 -9.00
CA MET A 212 8.53 -12.42 -7.63
C MET A 212 9.59 -11.41 -7.21
N ILE A 213 10.60 -11.15 -8.05
CA ILE A 213 11.67 -10.17 -7.75
C ILE A 213 11.07 -8.78 -7.55
N LYS A 214 10.12 -8.36 -8.40
CA LYS A 214 9.44 -7.06 -8.25
C LYS A 214 8.55 -7.02 -6.99
N MET A 215 7.74 -8.04 -6.78
CA MET A 215 6.79 -8.12 -5.65
C MET A 215 7.50 -8.20 -4.30
N SER A 216 8.70 -8.79 -4.26
CA SER A 216 9.54 -8.90 -3.06
C SER A 216 10.44 -7.69 -2.81
N ASN A 217 10.24 -6.57 -3.54
CA ASN A 217 11.13 -5.41 -3.50
C ASN A 217 12.61 -5.82 -3.70
N ASN A 218 12.90 -6.48 -4.81
CA ASN A 218 14.22 -7.01 -5.14
C ASN A 218 14.77 -8.01 -4.10
N CYS A 219 13.92 -8.94 -3.67
CA CYS A 219 14.21 -10.00 -2.70
C CYS A 219 14.55 -9.50 -1.29
N THR A 220 14.06 -8.31 -0.90
CA THR A 220 14.26 -7.74 0.45
C THR A 220 13.03 -7.84 1.35
N ASN A 221 11.85 -8.11 0.78
CA ASN A 221 10.59 -8.24 1.49
C ASN A 221 9.83 -9.50 1.06
N TRP A 222 9.71 -10.48 1.96
CA TRP A 222 9.04 -11.75 1.69
C TRP A 222 7.66 -11.88 2.37
N GLN A 223 7.19 -10.81 3.03
CA GLN A 223 5.87 -10.78 3.68
C GLN A 223 4.66 -11.09 2.77
N PRO A 224 4.71 -10.85 1.44
CA PRO A 224 3.62 -11.25 0.56
C PRO A 224 3.36 -12.77 0.50
N TRP A 225 4.35 -13.61 0.85
CA TRP A 225 4.24 -15.07 0.74
C TRP A 225 3.84 -15.72 2.07
N SER A 226 2.81 -16.56 2.04
CA SER A 226 2.36 -17.31 3.22
C SER A 226 3.43 -18.31 3.67
N ALA A 227 4.13 -18.95 2.73
CA ALA A 227 5.22 -19.88 3.05
C ALA A 227 6.35 -19.24 3.86
N TYR A 228 6.60 -17.94 3.64
CA TYR A 228 7.56 -17.18 4.42
C TYR A 228 7.00 -16.88 5.82
N LYS A 229 5.77 -16.36 5.90
CA LYS A 229 5.12 -15.97 7.16
C LYS A 229 4.93 -17.15 8.13
N ASN A 230 4.50 -18.30 7.62
CA ASN A 230 4.27 -19.49 8.43
C ASN A 230 5.54 -20.33 8.66
N GLY A 231 6.69 -19.92 8.10
CA GLY A 231 7.97 -20.58 8.30
C GLY A 231 8.16 -21.90 7.54
N SER A 232 7.19 -22.34 6.72
CA SER A 232 7.32 -23.59 5.96
C SER A 232 8.48 -23.59 4.96
N TYR A 233 8.95 -22.42 4.52
CA TYR A 233 10.17 -22.27 3.71
C TYR A 233 11.45 -22.74 4.41
N ARG A 234 11.50 -22.71 5.76
CA ARG A 234 12.73 -22.94 6.53
C ARG A 234 13.32 -24.33 6.29
N LYS A 235 12.50 -25.34 6.06
CA LYS A 235 12.98 -26.70 5.75
C LYS A 235 13.86 -26.72 4.49
N PHE A 236 13.48 -25.97 3.46
CA PHE A 236 14.22 -25.86 2.20
C PHE A 236 15.40 -24.90 2.31
N TYR A 237 15.26 -23.85 3.13
CA TYR A 237 16.35 -22.93 3.44
C TYR A 237 17.52 -23.67 4.11
N ASN A 238 17.22 -24.54 5.07
CA ASN A 238 18.21 -25.32 5.82
C ASN A 238 18.85 -26.42 4.96
N SER A 239 18.14 -26.96 3.98
CA SER A 239 18.64 -27.98 3.06
C SER A 239 19.24 -27.42 1.76
N TYR A 240 19.45 -26.10 1.67
CA TYR A 240 20.06 -25.45 0.51
C TYR A 240 21.60 -25.58 0.54
N PRO A 241 22.28 -25.74 -0.61
CA PRO A 241 21.75 -25.88 -1.97
C PRO A 241 21.12 -27.26 -2.21
N PRO A 242 20.28 -27.41 -3.26
CA PRO A 242 19.75 -28.72 -3.63
C PRO A 242 20.87 -29.72 -3.95
N LYS A 243 20.73 -30.96 -3.43
CA LYS A 243 21.59 -32.10 -3.79
C LYS A 243 21.22 -32.65 -5.17
#